data_AF-A0A926X8W7-F1
#
_entry.id   AF-A0A926X8W7-F1
#
_cell.length_a   1.000
_cell.length_b   1.000
_cell.length_c   1.000
_cell.angle_alpha   90.00
_cell.angle_beta   90.00
_cell.angle_gamma   90.00
#
_symmetry.space_group_name_H-M   'P 1'
#
loop_
_entity.id
_entity.type
_entity.pdbx_description
1 polymer ?
#
loop_
_entity_poly.entity_id
_entity_poly.type
_entity_poly.pdbx_seq_one_letter_code
_entity_poly.pdbx_strand_id
1 'polypeptide(L)'
;MIESLRAFGYNLQTAIADIIDNSISAKAEKIWLTFHWNGSDSYISIEDNGKGMTETELVNAMRPSSQSPMEIRKPDDLGRFGLGLKTASFSQCRKLTVRSKASGYSVATRQWNLDYVTQTGEWRLLKSFTAETLSKLSDFRENSQGTIVLWEHLDQIVGSTRVDDQKAHNRFLELIEVVERHLAMVFHRFLERHNQLRLWINDAPVEPWNPFLPNEKATQNLPEERFQIEEDSLLIKPYVLPHHSKISQQTYNKAAGPDGWNAQQGFYVYRNERLLVAGDWLGLGFQKEEHHKLARIEVNLTNSMDSDWNIDVKKSRARPPAFLRSDLKRIARLTRQKAMEIYRHRGKVVATTAAEEYIFPWERRVKHGKIFYLINQEHPLIKEALRIDGEFQQVIRALIRLLEETVPVQRIWLDSSVEPEKHSQPFEGDPPEEIVEVMRQVYQAMIKNGLKPEDARSRLVKMEPFQRFEELVNSFGKNLDKGDL
;
A
#
# COMPACT_ATOMS: atom_id res chain seq x y z
N MET A 1 -11.69 -27.91 -23.65
CA MET A 1 -11.13 -28.27 -22.32
C MET A 1 -9.81 -27.54 -22.03
N ILE A 2 -8.84 -27.46 -22.95
CA ILE A 2 -7.60 -26.69 -22.71
C ILE A 2 -7.83 -25.17 -22.76
N GLU A 3 -8.65 -24.69 -23.70
CA GLU A 3 -9.04 -23.26 -23.76
C GLU A 3 -9.79 -22.80 -22.49
N SER A 4 -10.57 -23.67 -21.84
CA SER A 4 -11.22 -23.34 -20.56
C SER A 4 -10.23 -23.21 -19.39
N LEU A 5 -9.03 -23.81 -19.47
CA LEU A 5 -7.98 -23.59 -18.47
C LEU A 5 -7.32 -22.20 -18.58
N ARG A 6 -7.53 -21.50 -19.69
CA ARG A 6 -7.04 -20.14 -19.90
C ARG A 6 -7.93 -19.09 -19.24
N ALA A 7 -9.22 -19.39 -19.12
CA ALA A 7 -10.24 -18.50 -18.57
C ALA A 7 -10.18 -18.33 -17.04
N PHE A 8 -9.13 -18.81 -16.37
CA PHE A 8 -8.97 -18.68 -14.93
C PHE A 8 -8.82 -17.22 -14.45
N GLY A 9 -8.69 -16.25 -15.36
CA GLY A 9 -8.77 -14.81 -15.06
C GLY A 9 -7.54 -14.26 -14.34
N TYR A 10 -6.37 -14.80 -14.63
CA TYR A 10 -5.10 -14.19 -14.27
C TYR A 10 -4.89 -12.88 -15.04
N ASN A 11 -4.32 -11.89 -14.37
CA ASN A 11 -3.64 -10.79 -15.06
C ASN A 11 -2.15 -11.13 -15.22
N LEU A 12 -1.44 -10.38 -16.06
CA LEU A 12 -0.05 -10.68 -16.40
C LEU A 12 0.87 -10.74 -15.16
N GLN A 13 0.74 -9.76 -14.26
CA GLN A 13 1.58 -9.66 -13.07
C GLN A 13 1.37 -10.80 -12.07
N THR A 14 0.12 -11.25 -11.87
CA THR A 14 -0.16 -12.41 -11.00
C THR A 14 0.28 -13.73 -11.63
N ALA A 15 0.16 -13.86 -12.97
CA ALA A 15 0.65 -15.03 -13.68
C ALA A 15 2.18 -15.16 -13.57
N ILE A 16 2.91 -14.07 -13.78
CA ILE A 16 4.37 -14.03 -13.64
C ILE A 16 4.78 -14.30 -12.18
N ALA A 17 4.10 -13.70 -11.21
CA ALA A 17 4.37 -13.94 -9.79
C ALA A 17 4.21 -15.42 -9.41
N ASP A 18 3.22 -16.13 -9.98
CA ASP A 18 3.06 -17.57 -9.78
C ASP A 18 4.21 -18.40 -10.38
N ILE A 19 4.85 -17.94 -11.46
CA ILE A 19 6.06 -18.59 -11.99
C ILE A 19 7.25 -18.35 -11.07
N ILE A 20 7.43 -17.11 -10.60
CA ILE A 20 8.49 -16.72 -9.66
C ILE A 20 8.37 -17.47 -8.33
N ASP A 21 7.15 -17.72 -7.83
CA ASP A 21 6.93 -18.55 -6.64
C ASP A 21 7.53 -19.96 -6.81
N ASN A 22 7.49 -20.53 -8.03
CA ASN A 22 8.10 -21.84 -8.31
C ASN A 22 9.63 -21.75 -8.29
N SER A 23 10.21 -20.68 -8.84
CA SER A 23 11.65 -20.44 -8.80
C SER A 23 12.16 -20.29 -7.36
N ILE A 24 11.45 -19.55 -6.50
CA ILE A 24 11.77 -19.45 -5.07
C ILE A 24 11.64 -20.81 -4.37
N SER A 25 10.60 -21.58 -4.68
CA SER A 25 10.42 -22.95 -4.16
C SER A 25 11.55 -23.89 -4.60
N ALA A 26 12.08 -23.68 -5.82
CA ALA A 26 13.26 -24.36 -6.36
C ALA A 26 14.59 -23.84 -5.79
N LYS A 27 14.55 -22.93 -4.81
CA LYS A 27 15.71 -22.31 -4.14
C LYS A 27 16.57 -21.47 -5.06
N ALA A 28 15.95 -20.78 -6.02
CA ALA A 28 16.64 -19.78 -6.81
C ALA A 28 17.01 -18.56 -5.96
N GLU A 29 18.23 -18.06 -6.17
CA GLU A 29 18.74 -16.81 -5.59
C GLU A 29 18.70 -15.67 -6.62
N LYS A 30 18.66 -16.01 -7.91
CA LYS A 30 18.65 -15.09 -9.04
C LYS A 30 17.55 -15.49 -10.00
N ILE A 31 16.73 -14.52 -10.38
CA ILE A 31 15.64 -14.68 -11.34
C ILE A 31 15.71 -13.55 -12.36
N TRP A 32 15.69 -13.88 -13.65
CA TRP A 32 15.66 -12.94 -14.76
C TRP A 32 14.33 -13.05 -15.50
N LEU A 33 13.63 -11.92 -15.60
CA LEU A 33 12.41 -11.77 -16.38
C LEU A 33 12.73 -10.92 -17.61
N THR A 34 12.57 -11.50 -18.79
CA THR A 34 12.84 -10.80 -20.06
C THR A 34 11.54 -10.64 -20.84
N PHE A 35 11.23 -9.40 -21.21
CA PHE A 35 10.17 -9.04 -22.14
C PHE A 35 10.81 -8.63 -23.46
N HIS A 36 10.52 -9.37 -24.53
CA HIS A 36 11.03 -9.07 -25.86
C HIS A 36 9.88 -8.65 -26.79
N TRP A 37 9.92 -7.40 -27.26
CA TRP A 37 8.98 -6.89 -28.25
C TRP A 37 9.37 -7.31 -29.67
N ASN A 38 8.44 -7.94 -30.39
CA ASN A 38 8.54 -8.24 -31.81
C ASN A 38 7.15 -8.40 -32.45
N GLY A 39 6.24 -7.46 -32.20
CA GLY A 39 4.85 -7.57 -32.69
C GLY A 39 4.18 -8.85 -32.17
N SER A 40 3.53 -9.61 -33.06
CA SER A 40 2.89 -10.89 -32.72
C SER A 40 3.87 -11.98 -32.26
N ASP A 41 5.16 -11.86 -32.61
CA ASP A 41 6.22 -12.80 -32.24
C ASP A 41 6.95 -12.39 -30.95
N SER A 42 6.39 -11.41 -30.22
CA SER A 42 6.86 -11.05 -28.88
C SER A 42 6.82 -12.26 -27.94
N TYR A 43 7.75 -12.30 -26.99
CA TYR A 43 7.85 -13.38 -26.01
C TYR A 43 8.23 -12.85 -24.64
N ILE A 44 7.94 -13.67 -23.62
CA ILE A 44 8.38 -13.44 -22.24
C ILE A 44 9.14 -14.67 -21.79
N SER A 45 10.30 -14.49 -21.17
CA SER A 45 11.02 -15.58 -20.51
C SER A 45 11.24 -15.28 -19.03
N ILE A 46 11.08 -16.31 -18.20
CA ILE A 46 11.43 -16.30 -16.77
C ILE A 46 12.50 -17.36 -16.57
N GLU A 47 13.70 -16.93 -16.18
CA GLU A 47 14.85 -17.79 -15.93
C GLU A 47 15.25 -17.73 -14.46
N ASP A 48 15.63 -18.87 -13.88
CA ASP A 48 16.14 -18.98 -12.53
C ASP A 48 17.34 -19.90 -12.40
N ASN A 49 18.18 -19.63 -11.40
CA ASN A 49 19.35 -20.44 -11.05
C ASN A 49 19.07 -21.50 -9.96
N GLY A 50 17.81 -21.90 -9.79
CA GLY A 50 17.41 -22.89 -8.81
C GLY A 50 17.94 -24.29 -9.11
N LYS A 51 17.44 -25.28 -8.37
CA LYS A 51 17.91 -26.68 -8.48
C LYS A 51 17.66 -27.34 -9.84
N GLY A 52 16.78 -26.76 -10.65
CA GLY A 52 16.32 -27.36 -11.89
C GLY A 52 15.55 -28.66 -11.68
N MET A 53 15.29 -29.37 -12.78
CA MET A 53 14.54 -30.62 -12.83
C MET A 53 15.23 -31.61 -13.77
N THR A 54 15.16 -32.88 -13.41
CA THR A 54 15.41 -34.01 -14.32
C THR A 54 14.32 -34.11 -15.38
N GLU A 55 14.54 -34.90 -16.43
CA GLU A 55 13.52 -35.13 -17.47
C GLU A 55 12.22 -35.70 -16.89
N THR A 56 12.31 -36.63 -15.93
CA THR A 56 11.15 -37.24 -15.27
C THR A 56 10.38 -36.23 -14.44
N GLU A 57 11.09 -35.41 -13.64
CA GLU A 57 10.48 -34.35 -12.84
C GLU A 57 9.82 -33.30 -13.72
N LEU A 58 10.48 -32.87 -14.81
CA LEU A 58 9.91 -31.91 -15.76
C LEU A 58 8.64 -32.45 -16.42
N VAL A 59 8.64 -33.71 -16.86
CA VAL A 59 7.43 -34.35 -17.42
C VAL A 59 6.31 -34.36 -16.39
N ASN A 60 6.59 -34.70 -15.13
CA ASN A 60 5.59 -34.71 -14.06
C ASN A 60 5.09 -33.29 -13.70
N ALA A 61 5.97 -32.29 -13.68
CA ALA A 61 5.61 -30.90 -13.45
C ALA A 61 4.69 -30.35 -14.56
N MET A 62 4.91 -30.79 -15.80
CA MET A 62 4.14 -30.39 -16.99
C MET A 62 2.81 -31.14 -17.15
N ARG A 63 2.57 -32.22 -16.41
CA ARG A 63 1.27 -32.91 -16.40
C ARG A 63 0.20 -32.02 -15.74
N PRO A 64 -0.99 -31.88 -16.35
CA PRO A 64 -2.14 -31.26 -15.71
C PRO A 64 -2.52 -32.02 -14.42
N SER A 65 -2.85 -31.30 -13.34
CA SER A 65 -3.30 -31.86 -12.05
C SER A 65 -2.35 -32.89 -11.41
N SER A 66 -1.04 -32.65 -11.46
CA SER A 66 -0.04 -33.60 -10.98
C SER A 66 0.08 -33.74 -9.46
N GLN A 67 -0.54 -32.86 -8.66
CA GLN A 67 -0.47 -32.88 -7.20
C GLN A 67 -1.82 -32.54 -6.56
N SER A 68 -2.19 -33.30 -5.53
CA SER A 68 -3.43 -33.07 -4.78
C SER A 68 -3.29 -31.89 -3.81
N PRO A 69 -4.30 -31.00 -3.66
CA PRO A 69 -4.32 -29.98 -2.63
C PRO A 69 -4.30 -30.51 -1.18
N MET A 70 -4.51 -31.83 -1.01
CA MET A 70 -4.57 -32.52 0.28
C MET A 70 -3.22 -33.12 0.71
N GLU A 71 -2.18 -33.06 -0.13
CA GLU A 71 -0.84 -33.52 0.24
C GLU A 71 -0.15 -32.53 1.20
N ILE A 72 0.50 -33.07 2.25
CA ILE A 72 1.29 -32.27 3.20
C ILE A 72 2.51 -31.69 2.47
N ARG A 73 2.60 -30.36 2.43
CA ARG A 73 3.65 -29.61 1.73
C ARG A 73 4.81 -29.30 2.67
N LYS A 74 5.98 -29.00 2.09
CA LYS A 74 7.09 -28.48 2.89
C LYS A 74 6.73 -27.11 3.47
N PRO A 75 7.22 -26.77 4.68
CA PRO A 75 6.87 -25.51 5.34
C PRO A 75 7.19 -24.25 4.55
N ASP A 76 8.11 -24.33 3.58
CA ASP A 76 8.63 -23.24 2.75
C ASP A 76 8.05 -23.21 1.33
N ASP A 77 7.14 -24.12 0.98
CA ASP A 77 6.50 -24.16 -0.35
C ASP A 77 5.53 -22.97 -0.51
N LEU A 78 5.56 -22.29 -1.66
CA LEU A 78 4.66 -21.19 -1.99
C LEU A 78 3.46 -21.64 -2.86
N GLY A 79 3.49 -22.87 -3.37
CA GLY A 79 2.43 -23.48 -4.18
C GLY A 79 1.55 -24.46 -3.39
N ARG A 80 0.26 -24.56 -3.75
CA ARG A 80 -0.69 -25.52 -3.14
C ARG A 80 -1.40 -26.43 -4.14
N PHE A 81 -1.80 -25.89 -5.29
CA PHE A 81 -2.76 -26.54 -6.19
C PHE A 81 -2.12 -27.36 -7.34
N GLY A 82 -0.79 -27.36 -7.50
CA GLY A 82 -0.11 -28.11 -8.58
C GLY A 82 -0.44 -27.65 -10.01
N LEU A 83 -1.23 -26.57 -10.16
CA LEU A 83 -1.73 -26.05 -11.44
C LEU A 83 -1.11 -24.69 -11.84
N GLY A 84 -0.41 -24.02 -10.92
CA GLY A 84 0.08 -22.65 -11.06
C GLY A 84 0.84 -22.41 -12.36
N LEU A 85 1.92 -23.17 -12.61
CA LEU A 85 2.72 -23.06 -13.83
C LEU A 85 1.87 -23.10 -15.12
N LYS A 86 0.95 -24.07 -15.24
CA LYS A 86 0.19 -24.29 -16.47
C LYS A 86 -0.91 -23.25 -16.64
N THR A 87 -1.72 -23.05 -15.59
CA THR A 87 -2.86 -22.12 -15.65
C THR A 87 -2.41 -20.67 -15.77
N ALA A 88 -1.35 -20.27 -15.07
CA ALA A 88 -0.72 -18.97 -15.25
C ALA A 88 -0.19 -18.80 -16.69
N SER A 89 0.59 -19.76 -17.19
CA SER A 89 1.15 -19.66 -18.55
C SER A 89 0.09 -19.65 -19.65
N PHE A 90 -0.85 -20.60 -19.63
CA PHE A 90 -1.89 -20.72 -20.66
C PHE A 90 -2.82 -19.51 -20.70
N SER A 91 -2.96 -18.79 -19.58
CA SER A 91 -3.72 -17.54 -19.55
C SER A 91 -3.03 -16.39 -20.32
N GLN A 92 -1.70 -16.47 -20.50
CA GLN A 92 -0.90 -15.40 -21.11
C GLN A 92 -0.35 -15.77 -22.49
N CYS A 93 -0.19 -17.07 -22.81
CA CYS A 93 0.46 -17.53 -24.03
C CYS A 93 -0.18 -18.79 -24.63
N ARG A 94 0.03 -19.02 -25.93
CA ARG A 94 -0.39 -20.26 -26.62
C ARG A 94 0.73 -21.31 -26.72
N LYS A 95 1.99 -20.92 -26.52
CA LYS A 95 3.13 -21.85 -26.45
C LYS A 95 3.91 -21.64 -25.15
N LEU A 96 3.86 -22.66 -24.30
CA LEU A 96 4.64 -22.75 -23.07
C LEU A 96 5.78 -23.74 -23.30
N THR A 97 7.02 -23.26 -23.31
CA THR A 97 8.21 -24.11 -23.35
C THR A 97 8.95 -24.02 -22.02
N VAL A 98 9.32 -25.16 -21.46
CA VAL A 98 10.15 -25.23 -20.25
C VAL A 98 11.40 -26.01 -20.57
N ARG A 99 12.56 -25.39 -20.34
CA ARG A 99 13.87 -26.04 -20.37
C ARG A 99 14.45 -26.01 -18.97
N SER A 100 14.92 -27.15 -18.48
CA SER A 100 15.45 -27.26 -17.13
C SER A 100 16.64 -28.20 -17.10
N LYS A 101 17.57 -27.93 -16.19
CA LYS A 101 18.75 -28.76 -15.96
C LYS A 101 18.97 -28.91 -14.46
N ALA A 102 18.91 -30.13 -13.97
CA ALA A 102 19.37 -30.46 -12.62
C ALA A 102 20.88 -30.72 -12.61
N SER A 103 21.53 -30.39 -11.50
CA SER A 103 22.98 -30.64 -11.33
C SER A 103 23.33 -32.11 -11.54
N GLY A 104 24.29 -32.38 -12.43
CA GLY A 104 24.70 -33.75 -12.79
C GLY A 104 23.81 -34.47 -13.83
N TYR A 105 22.76 -33.82 -14.34
CA TYR A 105 21.85 -34.39 -15.35
C TYR A 105 21.92 -33.66 -16.69
N SER A 106 21.47 -34.33 -17.75
CA SER A 106 21.29 -33.71 -19.06
C SER A 106 20.14 -32.70 -19.04
N VAL A 107 20.25 -31.66 -19.86
CA VAL A 107 19.16 -30.70 -20.06
C VAL A 107 17.92 -31.40 -20.62
N ALA A 108 16.75 -31.07 -20.08
CA ALA A 108 15.46 -31.53 -20.58
C ALA A 108 14.65 -30.33 -21.06
N THR A 109 13.94 -30.48 -22.19
CA THR A 109 13.02 -29.45 -22.71
C THR A 109 11.68 -30.09 -23.03
N ARG A 110 10.58 -29.40 -22.71
CA ARG A 110 9.20 -29.81 -23.00
C ARG A 110 8.36 -28.61 -23.39
N GLN A 111 7.42 -28.80 -24.31
CA GLN A 111 6.52 -27.73 -24.75
C GLN A 111 5.06 -28.17 -24.76
N TRP A 112 4.21 -27.30 -24.23
CA TRP A 112 2.77 -27.29 -24.51
C TRP A 112 2.50 -26.27 -25.62
N ASN A 113 1.91 -26.73 -26.71
CA ASN A 113 1.42 -25.88 -27.80
C ASN A 113 -0.09 -26.06 -27.91
N LEU A 114 -0.83 -25.02 -27.53
CA LEU A 114 -2.30 -25.07 -27.45
C LEU A 114 -2.96 -25.20 -28.83
N ASP A 115 -2.34 -24.64 -29.87
CA ASP A 115 -2.80 -24.81 -31.25
C ASP A 115 -2.65 -26.27 -31.68
N TYR A 116 -1.52 -26.90 -31.36
CA TYR A 116 -1.29 -28.31 -31.67
C TYR A 116 -2.27 -29.23 -30.94
N VAL A 117 -2.54 -28.98 -29.64
CA VAL A 117 -3.54 -29.74 -28.88
C VAL A 117 -4.94 -29.55 -29.48
N THR A 118 -5.29 -28.33 -29.90
CA THR A 118 -6.59 -28.04 -30.49
C THR A 118 -6.75 -28.70 -31.87
N GLN A 119 -5.71 -28.67 -32.70
CA GLN A 119 -5.71 -29.29 -34.02
C GLN A 119 -5.76 -30.81 -33.97
N THR A 120 -5.03 -31.43 -33.04
CA THR A 120 -4.96 -32.90 -32.92
C THR A 120 -6.04 -33.49 -32.03
N GLY A 121 -6.66 -32.69 -31.17
CA GLY A 121 -7.56 -33.17 -30.11
C GLY A 121 -6.85 -33.93 -28.98
N GLU A 122 -5.52 -34.01 -29.00
CA GLU A 122 -4.74 -34.83 -28.09
C GLU A 122 -3.80 -34.00 -27.19
N TRP A 123 -3.73 -34.37 -25.91
CA TRP A 123 -2.86 -33.73 -24.93
C TRP A 123 -1.42 -34.26 -25.03
N ARG A 124 -0.73 -33.88 -26.11
CA ARG A 124 0.65 -34.30 -26.39
C ARG A 124 1.67 -33.26 -25.91
N LEU A 125 2.47 -33.62 -24.92
CA LEU A 125 3.62 -32.83 -24.48
C LEU A 125 4.80 -33.02 -25.45
N LEU A 126 5.18 -31.95 -26.14
CA LEU A 126 6.14 -32.03 -27.25
C LEU A 126 7.59 -32.12 -26.77
N LYS A 127 8.41 -32.85 -27.54
CA LYS A 127 9.87 -33.00 -27.37
C LYS A 127 10.69 -32.41 -28.52
N SER A 128 10.03 -31.91 -29.57
CA SER A 128 10.65 -31.33 -30.76
C SER A 128 10.23 -29.86 -30.87
N PHE A 129 11.17 -28.99 -31.24
CA PHE A 129 11.01 -27.55 -31.18
C PHE A 129 11.49 -26.92 -32.49
N THR A 130 10.98 -25.73 -32.84
CA THR A 130 11.47 -24.97 -33.98
C THR A 130 12.86 -24.39 -33.68
N ALA A 131 13.64 -24.11 -34.73
CA ALA A 131 14.94 -23.44 -34.58
C ALA A 131 14.81 -22.10 -33.83
N GLU A 132 13.73 -21.37 -34.07
CA GLU A 132 13.41 -20.10 -33.41
C GLU A 132 13.15 -20.27 -31.91
N THR A 133 12.36 -21.26 -31.48
CA THR A 133 12.18 -21.54 -30.05
C THR A 133 13.53 -21.94 -29.42
N LEU A 134 14.35 -22.71 -30.13
CA LEU A 134 15.66 -23.13 -29.62
C LEU A 134 16.63 -21.95 -29.45
N SER A 135 16.63 -20.97 -30.35
CA SER A 135 17.46 -19.76 -30.23
C SER A 135 17.00 -18.86 -29.07
N LYS A 136 15.70 -18.75 -28.79
CA LYS A 136 15.21 -18.03 -27.61
C LYS A 136 15.61 -18.68 -26.28
N LEU A 137 15.93 -19.98 -26.32
CA LEU A 137 16.36 -20.75 -25.15
C LEU A 137 17.90 -20.92 -25.07
N SER A 138 18.66 -20.50 -26.09
CA SER A 138 20.12 -20.64 -26.07
C SER A 138 20.78 -19.64 -25.11
N ASP A 139 20.08 -18.55 -24.78
CA ASP A 139 20.52 -17.53 -23.83
C ASP A 139 20.31 -17.96 -22.37
N PHE A 140 20.10 -19.25 -22.10
CA PHE A 140 20.04 -19.82 -20.76
C PHE A 140 21.38 -19.54 -20.05
N ARG A 141 21.38 -18.53 -19.18
CA ARG A 141 22.55 -17.89 -18.57
C ARG A 141 23.28 -18.87 -17.66
N GLU A 142 22.56 -19.73 -16.95
CA GLU A 142 23.13 -20.68 -15.99
C GLU A 142 23.23 -22.11 -16.56
N ASN A 143 24.39 -22.44 -17.13
CA ASN A 143 24.63 -23.75 -17.75
C ASN A 143 24.84 -24.91 -16.75
N SER A 144 24.89 -24.64 -15.44
CA SER A 144 25.15 -25.65 -14.41
C SER A 144 23.85 -26.30 -13.90
N GLN A 145 22.89 -25.48 -13.47
CA GLN A 145 21.57 -25.85 -13.01
C GLN A 145 20.60 -24.67 -13.15
N GLY A 146 19.31 -24.96 -13.29
CA GLY A 146 18.27 -23.92 -13.34
C GLY A 146 17.09 -24.29 -14.22
N THR A 147 16.19 -23.33 -14.41
CA THR A 147 15.01 -23.49 -15.26
C THR A 147 14.74 -22.20 -16.03
N ILE A 148 14.35 -22.33 -17.30
CA ILE A 148 13.77 -21.26 -18.10
C ILE A 148 12.36 -21.66 -18.54
N VAL A 149 11.41 -20.77 -18.26
CA VAL A 149 10.03 -20.83 -18.72
C VAL A 149 9.86 -19.78 -19.81
N LEU A 150 9.56 -20.22 -21.02
CA LEU A 150 9.39 -19.37 -22.19
C LEU A 150 7.92 -19.36 -22.62
N TRP A 151 7.36 -18.17 -22.73
CA TRP A 151 6.02 -17.88 -23.22
C TRP A 151 6.09 -17.24 -24.60
N GLU A 152 5.54 -17.92 -25.60
CA GLU A 152 5.46 -17.42 -26.97
C GLU A 152 4.00 -17.39 -27.43
N HIS A 153 3.71 -16.59 -28.48
CA HIS A 153 2.35 -16.37 -28.98
C HIS A 153 1.47 -15.76 -27.87
N LEU A 154 1.85 -14.56 -27.44
CA LEU A 154 1.22 -13.80 -26.34
C LEU A 154 -0.10 -13.16 -26.79
N ASP A 155 -1.06 -13.98 -27.23
CA ASP A 155 -2.31 -13.56 -27.86
C ASP A 155 -3.17 -12.61 -27.00
N GLN A 156 -3.12 -12.74 -25.67
CA GLN A 156 -3.83 -11.84 -24.74
C GLN A 156 -3.10 -10.51 -24.47
N ILE A 157 -1.81 -10.42 -24.78
CA ILE A 157 -0.96 -9.27 -24.47
C ILE A 157 -0.73 -8.42 -25.72
N VAL A 158 -0.29 -9.05 -26.81
CA VAL A 158 0.05 -8.38 -28.07
C VAL A 158 -0.88 -8.77 -29.22
N GLY A 159 -1.54 -9.93 -29.18
CA GLY A 159 -2.43 -10.37 -30.25
C GLY A 159 -1.77 -10.37 -31.64
N SER A 160 -2.47 -9.88 -32.66
CA SER A 160 -2.00 -9.81 -34.06
C SER A 160 -1.33 -8.47 -34.40
N THR A 161 -0.56 -7.93 -33.46
CA THR A 161 0.08 -6.61 -33.61
C THR A 161 1.33 -6.67 -34.49
N ARG A 162 1.59 -5.60 -35.25
CA ARG A 162 2.80 -5.45 -36.06
C ARG A 162 3.98 -4.91 -35.24
N VAL A 163 5.20 -5.25 -35.64
CA VAL A 163 6.44 -4.80 -34.96
C VAL A 163 6.56 -3.27 -34.92
N ASP A 164 6.09 -2.59 -35.96
CA ASP A 164 6.15 -1.13 -36.15
C ASP A 164 4.97 -0.37 -35.51
N ASP A 165 4.04 -1.06 -34.82
CA ASP A 165 2.94 -0.40 -34.12
C ASP A 165 3.41 0.23 -32.80
N GLN A 166 3.72 1.53 -32.86
CA GLN A 166 4.20 2.28 -31.70
C GLN A 166 3.19 2.33 -30.55
N LYS A 167 1.88 2.35 -30.82
CA LYS A 167 0.86 2.41 -29.75
C LYS A 167 0.83 1.11 -28.97
N ALA A 168 0.92 0.00 -29.67
CA ALA A 168 0.95 -1.30 -29.02
C ALA A 168 2.29 -1.55 -28.31
N HIS A 169 3.40 -1.09 -28.86
CA HIS A 169 4.69 -1.12 -28.17
C HIS A 169 4.65 -0.30 -26.87
N ASN A 170 4.08 0.91 -26.88
CA ASN A 170 3.93 1.72 -25.66
C ASN A 170 3.08 1.01 -24.61
N ARG A 171 1.95 0.40 -24.99
CA ARG A 171 1.13 -0.42 -24.06
C ARG A 171 1.91 -1.61 -23.49
N PHE A 172 2.74 -2.24 -24.30
CA PHE A 172 3.60 -3.33 -23.86
C PHE A 172 4.60 -2.85 -22.79
N LEU A 173 5.19 -1.66 -22.96
CA LEU A 173 6.06 -1.04 -21.95
C LEU A 173 5.29 -0.68 -20.67
N GLU A 174 4.09 -0.11 -20.77
CA GLU A 174 3.22 0.17 -19.62
C GLU A 174 2.90 -1.10 -18.81
N LEU A 175 2.70 -2.24 -19.48
CA LEU A 175 2.50 -3.52 -18.81
C LEU A 175 3.74 -3.98 -18.03
N ILE A 176 4.95 -3.73 -18.55
CA ILE A 176 6.20 -4.03 -17.84
C ILE A 176 6.27 -3.23 -16.53
N GLU A 177 5.93 -1.94 -16.54
CA GLU A 177 5.90 -1.09 -15.34
C GLU A 177 4.88 -1.57 -14.29
N VAL A 178 3.72 -2.08 -14.74
CA VAL A 178 2.71 -2.68 -13.86
C VAL A 178 3.23 -3.97 -13.23
N VAL A 179 3.90 -4.82 -14.01
CA VAL A 179 4.53 -6.06 -13.52
C VAL A 179 5.63 -5.74 -12.52
N GLU A 180 6.52 -4.81 -12.83
CA GLU A 180 7.62 -4.40 -11.94
C GLU A 180 7.10 -3.94 -10.58
N ARG A 181 6.14 -3.00 -10.56
CA ARG A 181 5.54 -2.49 -9.31
C ARG A 181 4.86 -3.59 -8.51
N HIS A 182 4.20 -4.54 -9.18
CA HIS A 182 3.58 -5.68 -8.51
C HIS A 182 4.62 -6.60 -7.87
N LEU A 183 5.66 -6.99 -8.62
CA LEU A 183 6.71 -7.89 -8.13
C LEU A 183 7.51 -7.25 -7.00
N ALA A 184 7.84 -5.96 -7.13
CA ALA A 184 8.49 -5.15 -6.10
C ALA A 184 7.72 -5.17 -4.77
N MET A 185 6.39 -5.05 -4.83
CA MET A 185 5.51 -5.08 -3.66
C MET A 185 5.32 -6.49 -3.10
N VAL A 186 5.12 -7.47 -3.98
CA VAL A 186 4.73 -8.82 -3.59
C VAL A 186 5.87 -9.61 -2.97
N PHE A 187 7.07 -9.45 -3.53
CA PHE A 187 8.28 -10.14 -3.12
C PHE A 187 9.21 -9.27 -2.27
N HIS A 188 8.74 -8.10 -1.81
CA HIS A 188 9.59 -7.11 -1.14
C HIS A 188 10.44 -7.71 -0.02
N ARG A 189 9.86 -8.58 0.83
CA ARG A 189 10.61 -9.22 1.92
C ARG A 189 11.73 -10.15 1.47
N PHE A 190 11.56 -10.83 0.33
CA PHE A 190 12.61 -11.67 -0.26
C PHE A 190 13.72 -10.80 -0.86
N LEU A 191 13.36 -9.68 -1.47
CA LEU A 191 14.29 -8.75 -2.12
C LEU A 191 15.06 -7.88 -1.11
N GLU A 192 14.46 -7.55 0.03
CA GLU A 192 15.10 -6.79 1.12
C GLU A 192 16.15 -7.59 1.88
N ARG A 193 16.00 -8.92 1.94
CA ARG A 193 16.92 -9.79 2.66
C ARG A 193 18.20 -10.00 1.87
N HIS A 194 19.31 -9.57 2.45
CA HIS A 194 20.61 -9.65 1.82
C HIS A 194 20.95 -11.10 1.42
N ASN A 195 21.34 -11.30 0.16
CA ASN A 195 21.69 -12.60 -0.44
C ASN A 195 20.58 -13.65 -0.49
N GLN A 196 19.29 -13.28 -0.35
CA GLN A 196 18.21 -14.28 -0.47
C GLN A 196 17.64 -14.38 -1.89
N LEU A 197 17.27 -13.25 -2.50
CA LEU A 197 16.69 -13.24 -3.84
C LEU A 197 17.05 -11.94 -4.55
N ARG A 198 17.46 -12.04 -5.82
CA ARG A 198 17.60 -10.91 -6.73
C ARG A 198 16.76 -11.17 -7.98
N LEU A 199 16.01 -10.14 -8.38
CA LEU A 199 15.09 -10.19 -9.50
C LEU A 199 15.45 -9.07 -10.48
N TRP A 200 15.53 -9.39 -11.76
CA TRP A 200 15.75 -8.42 -12.83
C TRP A 200 14.62 -8.47 -13.85
N ILE A 201 14.26 -7.31 -14.40
CA ILE A 201 13.38 -7.17 -15.56
C ILE A 201 14.16 -6.48 -16.67
N ASN A 202 14.36 -7.15 -17.81
CA ASN A 202 15.19 -6.62 -18.91
C ASN A 202 16.54 -6.07 -18.41
N ASP A 203 17.22 -6.86 -17.56
CA ASP A 203 18.49 -6.54 -16.90
C ASP A 203 18.48 -5.39 -15.88
N ALA A 204 17.35 -4.70 -15.67
CA ALA A 204 17.18 -3.73 -14.60
C ALA A 204 16.77 -4.42 -13.28
N PRO A 205 17.43 -4.15 -12.13
CA PRO A 205 17.06 -4.76 -10.85
C PRO A 205 15.71 -4.24 -10.34
N VAL A 206 14.90 -5.13 -9.79
CA VAL A 206 13.63 -4.77 -9.15
C VAL A 206 13.87 -4.35 -7.71
N GLU A 207 13.63 -3.07 -7.42
CA GLU A 207 13.77 -2.53 -6.07
C GLU A 207 12.55 -2.89 -5.19
N PRO A 208 12.74 -3.36 -3.94
CA PRO A 208 11.63 -3.69 -3.08
C PRO A 208 10.75 -2.47 -2.75
N TRP A 209 9.45 -2.73 -2.65
CA TRP A 209 8.47 -1.78 -2.14
C TRP A 209 7.87 -2.29 -0.82
N ASN A 210 8.30 -1.70 0.29
CA ASN A 210 7.83 -2.08 1.62
C ASN A 210 6.65 -1.20 2.06
N PRO A 211 5.46 -1.78 2.32
CA PRO A 211 4.25 -1.01 2.66
C PRO A 211 4.29 -0.37 4.04
N PHE A 212 5.27 -0.69 4.89
CA PHE A 212 5.30 -0.29 6.30
C PHE A 212 6.28 0.85 6.60
N LEU A 213 7.11 1.27 5.64
CA LEU A 213 8.16 2.29 5.83
C LEU A 213 8.94 2.12 7.16
N PRO A 214 9.55 0.94 7.40
CA PRO A 214 10.16 0.62 8.70
C PRO A 214 11.36 1.53 9.05
N ASN A 215 11.98 2.14 8.04
CA ASN A 215 13.14 3.00 8.20
C ASN A 215 12.78 4.46 8.51
N GLU A 216 11.51 4.85 8.37
CA GLU A 216 11.05 6.20 8.66
C GLU A 216 10.78 6.38 10.15
N LYS A 217 11.51 7.30 10.80
CA LYS A 217 11.44 7.52 12.26
C LYS A 217 10.04 7.87 12.77
N ALA A 218 9.21 8.47 11.91
CA ALA A 218 7.86 8.89 12.26
C ALA A 218 6.82 7.76 12.09
N THR A 219 7.21 6.58 11.61
CA THR A 219 6.34 5.40 11.53
C THR A 219 6.08 4.90 12.95
N GLN A 220 4.80 4.78 13.31
CA GLN A 220 4.40 4.28 14.63
C GLN A 220 4.13 2.78 14.56
N ASN A 221 4.87 2.01 15.35
CA ASN A 221 4.59 0.60 15.59
C ASN A 221 3.58 0.50 16.74
N LEU A 222 2.40 -0.08 16.48
CA LEU A 222 1.42 -0.37 17.52
C LEU A 222 1.73 -1.74 18.15
N PRO A 223 1.21 -2.04 19.36
CA PRO A 223 1.45 -3.32 20.03
C PRO A 223 1.11 -4.51 19.12
N GLU A 224 2.05 -5.46 19.03
CA GLU A 224 1.83 -6.71 18.31
C GLU A 224 0.93 -7.66 19.09
N GLU A 225 0.09 -8.41 18.40
CA GLU A 225 -0.80 -9.41 19.00
C GLU A 225 -0.52 -10.78 18.40
N ARG A 226 -0.43 -11.79 19.27
CA ARG A 226 -0.19 -13.20 18.91
C ARG A 226 -1.41 -14.03 19.24
N PHE A 227 -1.89 -14.80 18.27
CA PHE A 227 -3.02 -15.72 18.44
C PHE A 227 -2.52 -17.15 18.23
N GLN A 228 -2.79 -18.02 19.19
CA GLN A 228 -2.54 -19.45 19.05
C GLN A 228 -3.72 -20.09 18.33
N ILE A 229 -3.45 -20.81 17.24
CA ILE A 229 -4.47 -21.49 16.43
C ILE A 229 -3.99 -22.92 16.25
N GLU A 230 -4.57 -23.85 17.00
CA GLU A 230 -4.09 -25.24 17.06
C GLU A 230 -2.58 -25.29 17.35
N GLU A 231 -1.78 -25.87 16.45
CA GLU A 231 -0.32 -25.98 16.55
C GLU A 231 0.43 -24.75 16.00
N ASP A 232 -0.27 -23.83 15.33
CA ASP A 232 0.30 -22.64 14.69
C ASP A 232 0.15 -21.36 15.53
N SER A 233 1.00 -20.38 15.24
CA SER A 233 0.90 -19.04 15.82
C SER A 233 0.73 -17.98 14.73
N LEU A 234 -0.28 -17.13 14.90
CA LEU A 234 -0.59 -16.00 14.05
C LEU A 234 -0.06 -14.73 14.69
N LEU A 235 0.80 -13.99 13.97
CA LEU A 235 1.34 -12.72 14.42
C LEU A 235 0.73 -11.57 13.63
N ILE A 236 0.16 -10.60 14.35
CA ILE A 236 -0.44 -9.39 13.79
C ILE A 236 0.30 -8.16 14.29
N LYS A 237 0.78 -7.32 13.38
CA LYS A 237 1.53 -6.09 13.69
C LYS A 237 0.88 -4.90 13.02
N PRO A 238 0.24 -4.00 13.78
CA PRO A 238 -0.33 -2.78 13.22
C PRO A 238 0.70 -1.65 13.17
N TYR A 239 0.64 -0.85 12.11
CA TYR A 239 1.49 0.31 11.86
C TYR A 239 0.63 1.53 11.52
N VAL A 240 1.13 2.70 11.88
CA VAL A 240 0.62 3.98 11.37
C VAL A 240 1.76 4.72 10.69
N LEU A 241 1.61 4.93 9.39
CA LEU A 241 2.63 5.60 8.58
C LEU A 241 2.75 7.10 8.89
N PRO A 242 3.89 7.73 8.60
CA PRO A 242 4.08 9.16 8.77
C PRO A 242 3.13 9.99 7.90
N HIS A 243 2.79 11.18 8.39
CA HIS A 243 2.22 12.23 7.55
C HIS A 243 3.26 12.72 6.52
N HIS A 244 2.83 13.17 5.34
CA HIS A 244 3.74 13.63 4.26
C HIS A 244 4.73 14.69 4.74
N SER A 245 4.31 15.59 5.62
CA SER A 245 5.16 16.65 6.19
C SER A 245 6.30 16.14 7.08
N LYS A 246 6.39 14.84 7.36
CA LYS A 246 7.43 14.19 8.18
C LYS A 246 8.37 13.32 7.36
N ILE A 247 8.17 13.22 6.05
CA ILE A 247 8.99 12.44 5.13
C ILE A 247 9.29 13.26 3.88
N SER A 248 10.28 12.85 3.08
CA SER A 248 10.59 13.54 1.84
C SER A 248 9.49 13.33 0.79
N GLN A 249 9.36 14.25 -0.18
CA GLN A 249 8.43 14.09 -1.30
C GLN A 249 8.70 12.81 -2.11
N GLN A 250 9.97 12.44 -2.30
CA GLN A 250 10.35 11.22 -3.01
C GLN A 250 9.87 9.98 -2.27
N THR A 251 10.07 9.93 -0.95
CA THR A 251 9.59 8.85 -0.09
C THR A 251 8.07 8.77 -0.10
N TYR A 252 7.38 9.93 -0.02
CA TYR A 252 5.92 10.00 -0.08
C TYR A 252 5.37 9.47 -1.41
N ASN A 253 5.98 9.85 -2.53
CA ASN A 253 5.59 9.38 -3.86
C ASN A 253 5.81 7.87 -4.00
N LYS A 254 6.97 7.35 -3.54
CA LYS A 254 7.24 5.90 -3.57
C LYS A 254 6.26 5.13 -2.69
N ALA A 255 5.98 5.62 -1.48
CA ALA A 255 5.09 4.97 -0.51
C ALA A 255 3.61 4.92 -0.93
N ALA A 256 3.21 5.71 -1.93
CA ALA A 256 1.87 5.64 -2.51
C ALA A 256 1.56 4.25 -3.10
N GLY A 257 2.59 3.53 -3.56
CA GLY A 257 2.43 2.22 -4.18
C GLY A 257 1.72 2.28 -5.54
N PRO A 258 1.36 1.12 -6.12
CA PRO A 258 0.81 1.04 -7.47
C PRO A 258 -0.54 1.77 -7.64
N ASP A 259 -1.37 1.76 -6.61
CA ASP A 259 -2.77 2.26 -6.65
C ASP A 259 -2.99 3.52 -5.81
N GLY A 260 -1.93 4.14 -5.29
CA GLY A 260 -1.99 5.34 -4.46
C GLY A 260 -2.29 5.09 -2.97
N TRP A 261 -1.98 6.10 -2.14
CA TRP A 261 -2.00 5.99 -0.67
C TRP A 261 -3.29 5.44 -0.08
N ASN A 262 -4.45 5.93 -0.56
CA ASN A 262 -5.74 5.54 -0.02
C ASN A 262 -6.05 4.06 -0.31
N ALA A 263 -5.59 3.54 -1.45
CA ALA A 263 -5.76 2.13 -1.83
C ALA A 263 -4.87 1.20 -0.98
N GLN A 264 -3.77 1.70 -0.44
CA GLN A 264 -2.83 0.92 0.37
C GLN A 264 -3.23 0.76 1.85
N GLN A 265 -4.38 1.28 2.28
CA GLN A 265 -4.78 1.10 3.69
C GLN A 265 -5.33 -0.30 3.98
N GLY A 266 -5.12 -0.77 5.21
CA GLY A 266 -5.74 -2.01 5.71
C GLY A 266 -4.75 -3.12 5.98
N PHE A 267 -5.21 -4.37 5.86
CA PHE A 267 -4.44 -5.56 6.15
C PHE A 267 -3.54 -5.96 4.99
N TYR A 268 -2.34 -6.41 5.35
CA TYR A 268 -1.31 -6.98 4.51
C TYR A 268 -1.06 -8.41 4.97
N VAL A 269 -1.59 -9.37 4.23
CA VAL A 269 -1.56 -10.79 4.60
C VAL A 269 -0.40 -11.47 3.90
N TYR A 270 0.56 -11.96 4.67
CA TYR A 270 1.72 -12.71 4.20
C TYR A 270 1.53 -14.19 4.45
N ARG A 271 2.09 -15.01 3.57
CA ARG A 271 2.31 -16.43 3.78
C ARG A 271 3.74 -16.74 3.41
N ASN A 272 4.55 -17.24 4.36
CA ASN A 272 5.97 -17.53 4.12
C ASN A 272 6.71 -16.40 3.40
N GLU A 273 6.60 -15.17 3.91
CA GLU A 273 7.20 -13.95 3.34
C GLU A 273 6.61 -13.44 2.01
N ARG A 274 5.78 -14.23 1.33
CA ARG A 274 5.04 -13.81 0.13
C ARG A 274 3.80 -13.02 0.53
N LEU A 275 3.70 -11.77 0.08
CA LEU A 275 2.52 -10.94 0.32
C LEU A 275 1.35 -11.41 -0.56
N LEU A 276 0.28 -11.93 0.02
CA LEU A 276 -0.90 -12.40 -0.71
C LEU A 276 -1.91 -11.28 -0.95
N VAL A 277 -2.24 -10.53 0.10
CA VAL A 277 -3.23 -9.46 0.05
C VAL A 277 -2.57 -8.16 0.46
N ALA A 278 -2.64 -7.13 -0.39
CA ALA A 278 -2.07 -5.81 -0.13
C ALA A 278 -3.19 -4.78 0.14
N GLY A 279 -3.25 -4.25 1.37
CA GLY A 279 -4.13 -3.14 1.72
C GLY A 279 -5.62 -3.45 1.52
N ASP A 280 -6.18 -4.45 2.20
CA ASP A 280 -7.62 -4.76 2.18
C ASP A 280 -8.22 -4.83 3.59
N TRP A 281 -9.52 -4.56 3.73
CA TRP A 281 -10.22 -4.66 5.02
C TRP A 281 -10.88 -6.04 5.26
N LEU A 282 -10.53 -7.03 4.44
CA LEU A 282 -10.87 -8.45 4.55
C LEU A 282 -12.38 -8.73 4.67
N GLY A 283 -13.21 -7.85 4.09
CA GLY A 283 -14.67 -7.93 4.20
C GLY A 283 -15.18 -7.81 5.65
N LEU A 284 -14.47 -7.05 6.50
CA LEU A 284 -14.83 -6.83 7.90
C LEU A 284 -15.74 -5.60 8.11
N GLY A 285 -16.25 -5.00 7.02
CA GLY A 285 -17.20 -3.89 7.06
C GLY A 285 -16.57 -2.50 7.19
N PHE A 286 -15.28 -2.36 6.85
CA PHE A 286 -14.61 -1.07 6.76
C PHE A 286 -14.45 -0.65 5.30
N GLN A 287 -14.56 0.66 5.06
CA GLN A 287 -14.30 1.27 3.76
C GLN A 287 -12.93 1.96 3.76
N LYS A 288 -12.35 2.09 2.55
CA LYS A 288 -11.12 2.84 2.34
C LYS A 288 -11.45 4.34 2.32
N GLU A 289 -11.13 5.02 3.41
CA GLU A 289 -11.42 6.43 3.60
C GLU A 289 -10.11 7.20 3.78
N GLU A 290 -10.06 8.43 3.27
CA GLU A 290 -8.83 9.24 3.18
C GLU A 290 -8.14 9.45 4.53
N HIS A 291 -8.92 9.71 5.58
CA HIS A 291 -8.41 9.95 6.94
C HIS A 291 -7.89 8.70 7.65
N HIS A 292 -7.98 7.53 7.00
CA HIS A 292 -7.40 6.26 7.45
C HIS A 292 -6.23 5.80 6.57
N LYS A 293 -5.82 6.58 5.56
CA LYS A 293 -4.84 6.16 4.54
C LYS A 293 -3.46 5.78 5.09
N LEU A 294 -3.15 6.17 6.34
CA LEU A 294 -1.89 5.84 7.02
C LEU A 294 -1.93 4.50 7.77
N ALA A 295 -3.09 3.87 7.90
CA ALA A 295 -3.22 2.59 8.60
C ALA A 295 -2.68 1.43 7.75
N ARG A 296 -1.77 0.64 8.32
CA ARG A 296 -1.26 -0.62 7.74
C ARG A 296 -1.30 -1.70 8.81
N ILE A 297 -1.72 -2.92 8.48
CA ILE A 297 -1.77 -4.01 9.46
C ILE A 297 -1.17 -5.26 8.84
N GLU A 298 -0.01 -5.65 9.31
CA GLU A 298 0.66 -6.87 8.90
C GLU A 298 0.03 -8.10 9.57
N VAL A 299 -0.16 -9.16 8.79
CA VAL A 299 -0.63 -10.47 9.27
C VAL A 299 0.27 -11.54 8.66
N ASN A 300 0.92 -12.36 9.49
CA ASN A 300 1.79 -13.43 9.03
C ASN A 300 1.13 -14.80 9.23
N LEU A 301 0.88 -15.50 8.12
CA LEU A 301 0.33 -16.84 8.09
C LEU A 301 1.43 -17.88 7.82
N THR A 302 1.23 -19.08 8.36
CA THR A 302 1.94 -20.30 7.96
C THR A 302 1.15 -21.05 6.87
N ASN A 303 1.78 -21.97 6.16
CA ASN A 303 1.15 -22.73 5.07
C ASN A 303 -0.03 -23.61 5.49
N SER A 304 -0.03 -24.09 6.73
CA SER A 304 -1.10 -24.89 7.33
C SER A 304 -2.41 -24.10 7.42
N MET A 305 -2.35 -22.77 7.47
CA MET A 305 -3.51 -21.91 7.68
C MET A 305 -4.29 -21.54 6.41
N ASP A 306 -3.88 -21.95 5.19
CA ASP A 306 -4.58 -21.45 3.98
C ASP A 306 -6.03 -21.92 3.89
N SER A 307 -6.36 -23.10 4.43
CA SER A 307 -7.73 -23.62 4.44
C SER A 307 -8.64 -22.74 5.29
N ASP A 308 -8.15 -22.30 6.45
CA ASP A 308 -8.90 -21.46 7.38
C ASP A 308 -9.13 -20.05 6.84
N TRP A 309 -8.14 -19.55 6.09
CA TRP A 309 -8.16 -18.21 5.48
C TRP A 309 -8.80 -18.17 4.09
N ASN A 310 -9.30 -19.32 3.60
CA ASN A 310 -9.97 -19.49 2.31
C ASN A 310 -9.28 -18.72 1.17
N ILE A 311 -7.98 -18.96 1.03
CA ILE A 311 -7.12 -18.28 0.07
C ILE A 311 -7.46 -18.78 -1.34
N ASP A 312 -7.81 -17.87 -2.24
CA ASP A 312 -8.15 -18.23 -3.61
C ASP A 312 -6.94 -18.72 -4.40
N VAL A 313 -7.17 -19.46 -5.51
CA VAL A 313 -6.09 -20.01 -6.35
C VAL A 313 -5.15 -18.92 -6.87
N LYS A 314 -5.67 -17.70 -7.09
CA LYS A 314 -4.92 -16.52 -7.53
C LYS A 314 -4.12 -15.84 -6.41
N LYS A 315 -4.30 -16.27 -5.16
CA LYS A 315 -3.68 -15.68 -3.97
C LYS A 315 -3.93 -14.17 -3.86
N SER A 316 -5.09 -13.73 -4.33
CA SER A 316 -5.47 -12.32 -4.44
C SER A 316 -6.51 -11.91 -3.39
N ARG A 317 -7.18 -12.89 -2.77
CA ARG A 317 -8.19 -12.66 -1.74
C ARG A 317 -7.97 -13.65 -0.59
N ALA A 318 -8.08 -13.12 0.62
CA ALA A 318 -8.10 -13.90 1.84
C ALA A 318 -9.35 -13.52 2.64
N ARG A 319 -9.98 -14.50 3.28
CA ARG A 319 -11.12 -14.29 4.18
C ARG A 319 -10.77 -14.87 5.55
N PRO A 320 -10.69 -14.04 6.60
CA PRO A 320 -10.32 -14.53 7.91
C PRO A 320 -11.38 -15.48 8.46
N PRO A 321 -10.96 -16.53 9.18
CA PRO A 321 -11.87 -17.48 9.79
C PRO A 321 -12.76 -16.81 10.84
N ALA A 322 -13.95 -17.37 11.06
CA ALA A 322 -15.00 -16.74 11.86
C ALA A 322 -14.53 -16.32 13.27
N PHE A 323 -13.73 -17.16 13.92
CA PHE A 323 -13.22 -16.94 15.28
C PHE A 323 -12.26 -15.75 15.39
N LEU A 324 -11.55 -15.35 14.31
CA LEU A 324 -10.64 -14.19 14.34
C LEU A 324 -11.32 -12.86 13.97
N ARG A 325 -12.55 -12.90 13.43
CA ARG A 325 -13.18 -11.70 12.85
C ARG A 325 -13.39 -10.60 13.89
N SER A 326 -13.71 -10.94 15.14
CA SER A 326 -13.87 -9.98 16.25
C SER A 326 -12.57 -9.25 16.57
N ASP A 327 -11.48 -9.99 16.68
CA ASP A 327 -10.16 -9.45 17.04
C ASP A 327 -9.59 -8.61 15.91
N LEU A 328 -9.65 -9.10 14.67
CA LEU A 328 -9.25 -8.32 13.51
C LEU A 328 -10.06 -7.02 13.38
N LYS A 329 -11.37 -7.05 13.65
CA LYS A 329 -12.19 -5.83 13.68
C LYS A 329 -11.75 -4.87 14.78
N ARG A 330 -11.41 -5.38 15.97
CA ARG A 330 -10.92 -4.56 17.09
C ARG A 330 -9.59 -3.90 16.72
N ILE A 331 -8.62 -4.67 16.23
CA ILE A 331 -7.31 -4.18 15.78
C ILE A 331 -7.49 -3.12 14.69
N ALA A 332 -8.28 -3.43 13.66
CA ALA A 332 -8.57 -2.48 12.57
C ALA A 332 -9.15 -1.15 13.07
N ARG A 333 -10.10 -1.17 14.01
CA ARG A 333 -10.67 0.04 14.60
C ARG A 333 -9.61 0.87 15.33
N LEU A 334 -8.80 0.22 16.16
CA LEU A 334 -7.75 0.89 16.93
C LEU A 334 -6.69 1.51 16.01
N THR A 335 -6.23 0.78 14.99
CA THR A 335 -5.26 1.29 14.01
C THR A 335 -5.85 2.44 13.20
N ARG A 336 -7.09 2.32 12.73
CA ARG A 336 -7.80 3.42 12.03
C ARG A 336 -7.94 4.65 12.90
N GLN A 337 -8.31 4.47 14.16
CA GLN A 337 -8.41 5.58 15.12
C GLN A 337 -7.05 6.27 15.30
N LYS A 338 -5.96 5.52 15.47
CA LYS A 338 -4.60 6.07 15.58
C LYS A 338 -4.14 6.78 14.30
N ALA A 339 -4.45 6.23 13.12
CA ALA A 339 -4.18 6.89 11.84
C ALA A 339 -4.96 8.21 11.70
N MET A 340 -6.24 8.22 12.07
CA MET A 340 -7.05 9.43 12.09
C MET A 340 -6.54 10.44 13.11
N GLU A 341 -6.02 9.98 14.25
CA GLU A 341 -5.39 10.82 15.27
C GLU A 341 -4.18 11.58 14.71
N ILE A 342 -3.42 11.08 13.74
CA ILE A 342 -2.33 11.87 13.13
C ILE A 342 -2.86 13.12 12.42
N TYR A 343 -3.98 13.01 11.71
CA TYR A 343 -4.65 14.14 11.07
C TYR A 343 -5.35 15.03 12.11
N ARG A 344 -5.91 14.44 13.16
CA ARG A 344 -6.60 15.17 14.24
C ARG A 344 -5.67 15.80 15.26
N HIS A 345 -4.46 15.29 15.50
CA HIS A 345 -3.52 15.82 16.48
C HIS A 345 -3.21 17.28 16.15
N ARG A 346 -3.20 17.64 14.85
CA ARG A 346 -3.11 19.05 14.45
C ARG A 346 -4.30 19.91 14.86
N GLY A 347 -5.50 19.37 15.02
CA GLY A 347 -6.67 20.09 15.57
C GLY A 347 -7.03 19.73 17.02
N LYS A 348 -6.24 18.89 17.73
CA LYS A 348 -6.64 18.32 19.02
C LYS A 348 -5.53 17.96 20.02
N VAL A 349 -4.24 18.28 19.77
CA VAL A 349 -3.13 18.12 20.76
C VAL A 349 -3.41 18.80 22.11
N VAL A 350 -4.42 19.63 22.15
CA VAL A 350 -4.68 20.50 23.28
C VAL A 350 -5.58 19.86 24.34
N ALA A 351 -6.55 19.03 23.96
CA ALA A 351 -7.72 18.84 24.82
C ALA A 351 -7.61 17.79 25.96
N THR A 352 -6.48 17.10 26.17
CA THR A 352 -6.48 15.91 27.06
C THR A 352 -5.45 15.84 28.17
N THR A 353 -4.66 16.88 28.45
CA THR A 353 -3.66 16.79 29.55
C THR A 353 -3.63 17.94 30.55
N ALA A 354 -4.65 18.79 30.59
CA ALA A 354 -4.88 19.66 31.72
C ALA A 354 -6.38 19.89 31.89
N ALA A 355 -6.87 19.86 33.13
CA ALA A 355 -8.21 20.29 33.51
C ALA A 355 -8.37 21.83 33.39
N GLU A 356 -7.86 22.41 32.31
CA GLU A 356 -8.03 23.81 31.94
C GLU A 356 -8.90 23.84 30.68
N GLU A 357 -10.03 24.53 30.74
CA GLU A 357 -10.95 24.67 29.61
C GLU A 357 -10.27 25.36 28.43
N TYR A 358 -9.98 24.58 27.39
CA TYR A 358 -9.57 25.12 26.10
C TYR A 358 -10.74 25.78 25.41
N ILE A 359 -10.62 27.09 25.19
CA ILE A 359 -11.62 27.88 24.49
C ILE A 359 -11.19 28.00 23.04
N PHE A 360 -11.77 27.16 22.18
CA PHE A 360 -11.58 27.24 20.73
C PHE A 360 -12.42 28.38 20.15
N PRO A 361 -11.97 29.03 19.05
CA PRO A 361 -12.75 30.09 18.39
C PRO A 361 -14.00 29.57 17.68
N TRP A 362 -14.10 28.27 17.40
CA TRP A 362 -15.25 27.63 16.73
C TRP A 362 -15.88 26.54 17.60
N GLU A 363 -17.21 26.50 17.62
CA GLU A 363 -18.05 25.49 18.24
C GLU A 363 -18.84 24.71 17.19
N ARG A 364 -18.83 23.38 17.28
CA ARG A 364 -19.74 22.53 16.48
C ARG A 364 -21.06 22.34 17.23
N ARG A 365 -22.18 22.76 16.65
CA ARG A 365 -23.54 22.49 17.16
C ARG A 365 -24.33 21.60 16.22
N VAL A 366 -25.21 20.78 16.79
CA VAL A 366 -26.14 19.93 16.03
C VAL A 366 -27.56 20.39 16.34
N LYS A 367 -28.31 20.80 15.32
CA LYS A 367 -29.71 21.24 15.45
C LYS A 367 -30.54 20.63 14.33
N HIS A 368 -31.62 19.92 14.69
CA HIS A 368 -32.49 19.18 13.75
C HIS A 368 -31.72 18.24 12.80
N GLY A 369 -30.71 17.54 13.32
CA GLY A 369 -29.87 16.63 12.51
C GLY A 369 -28.89 17.31 11.57
N LYS A 370 -28.86 18.65 11.49
CA LYS A 370 -27.89 19.42 10.73
C LYS A 370 -26.75 19.92 11.63
N ILE A 371 -25.54 19.95 11.09
CA ILE A 371 -24.34 20.42 11.78
C ILE A 371 -24.13 21.90 11.42
N PHE A 372 -23.86 22.73 12.43
CA PHE A 372 -23.53 24.15 12.30
C PHE A 372 -22.18 24.41 12.99
N TYR A 373 -21.41 25.34 12.45
CA TYR A 373 -20.16 25.82 13.03
C TYR A 373 -20.38 27.26 13.47
N LEU A 374 -20.37 27.49 14.78
CA LEU A 374 -20.61 28.80 15.38
C LEU A 374 -19.31 29.36 15.94
N ILE A 375 -19.18 30.68 15.97
CA ILE A 375 -18.06 31.34 16.61
C ILE A 375 -18.28 31.31 18.13
N ASN A 376 -17.27 30.90 18.87
CA ASN A 376 -17.34 30.79 20.32
C ASN A 376 -17.30 32.17 20.99
N GLN A 377 -18.45 32.62 21.50
CA GLN A 377 -18.56 33.94 22.13
C GLN A 377 -17.86 34.03 23.51
N GLU A 378 -17.49 32.89 24.13
CA GLU A 378 -16.68 32.88 25.34
C GLU A 378 -15.19 33.01 25.07
N HIS A 379 -14.76 32.99 23.80
CA HIS A 379 -13.37 33.26 23.44
C HIS A 379 -12.95 34.68 23.88
N PRO A 380 -11.83 34.87 24.60
CA PRO A 380 -11.49 36.15 25.23
C PRO A 380 -11.52 37.34 24.28
N LEU A 381 -10.94 37.18 23.08
CA LEU A 381 -10.90 38.24 22.07
C LEU A 381 -12.29 38.56 21.48
N ILE A 382 -13.15 37.55 21.32
CA ILE A 382 -14.51 37.73 20.79
C ILE A 382 -15.39 38.40 21.85
N LYS A 383 -15.26 37.98 23.10
CA LYS A 383 -15.93 38.60 24.24
C LYS A 383 -15.56 40.07 24.39
N GLU A 384 -14.28 40.40 24.21
CA GLU A 384 -13.80 41.78 24.23
C GLU A 384 -14.32 42.59 23.03
N ALA A 385 -14.29 42.02 21.82
CA ALA A 385 -14.85 42.68 20.63
C ALA A 385 -16.35 42.97 20.79
N LEU A 386 -17.09 42.08 21.47
CA LEU A 386 -18.52 42.25 21.76
C LEU A 386 -18.81 43.23 22.91
N ARG A 387 -17.80 43.75 23.62
CA ARG A 387 -17.95 44.78 24.65
C ARG A 387 -17.79 46.20 24.14
N ILE A 388 -17.37 46.38 22.89
CA ILE A 388 -17.24 47.71 22.28
C ILE A 388 -18.63 48.36 22.22
N ASP A 389 -18.78 49.54 22.81
CA ASP A 389 -20.06 50.25 22.92
C ASP A 389 -20.59 50.75 21.56
N GLY A 390 -21.92 50.89 21.47
CA GLY A 390 -22.61 51.61 20.39
C GLY A 390 -22.95 50.80 19.13
N GLU A 391 -22.96 51.47 17.98
CA GLU A 391 -23.34 50.92 16.66
C GLU A 391 -22.41 49.79 16.20
N PHE A 392 -21.13 49.83 16.59
CA PHE A 392 -20.14 48.83 16.21
C PHE A 392 -20.44 47.44 16.79
N GLN A 393 -21.07 47.35 17.97
CA GLN A 393 -21.44 46.06 18.55
C GLN A 393 -22.43 45.30 17.66
N GLN A 394 -23.42 46.02 17.09
CA GLN A 394 -24.41 45.42 16.20
C GLN A 394 -23.78 44.94 14.90
N VAL A 395 -22.85 45.74 14.35
CA VAL A 395 -22.09 45.37 13.14
C VAL A 395 -21.23 44.13 13.38
N ILE A 396 -20.52 44.04 14.51
CA ILE A 396 -19.69 42.86 14.85
C ILE A 396 -20.56 41.61 14.99
N ARG A 397 -21.72 41.70 15.67
CA ARG A 397 -22.66 40.57 15.78
C ARG A 397 -23.18 40.12 14.41
N ALA A 398 -23.51 41.07 13.52
CA ALA A 398 -23.94 40.75 12.17
C ALA A 398 -22.83 40.08 11.35
N LEU A 399 -21.58 40.55 11.45
CA LEU A 399 -20.42 39.97 10.79
C LEU A 399 -20.16 38.54 11.28
N ILE A 400 -20.15 38.31 12.60
CA ILE A 400 -20.01 36.97 13.18
C ILE A 400 -21.09 36.05 12.62
N ARG A 401 -22.35 36.49 12.65
CA ARG A 401 -23.48 35.70 12.15
C ARG A 401 -23.35 35.36 10.66
N LEU A 402 -22.87 36.31 9.86
CA LEU A 402 -22.63 36.09 8.43
C LEU A 402 -21.54 35.04 8.20
N LEU A 403 -20.43 35.11 8.93
CA LEU A 403 -19.34 34.13 8.84
C LEU A 403 -19.80 32.72 9.24
N GLU A 404 -20.58 32.61 10.31
CA GLU A 404 -21.16 31.33 10.77
C GLU A 404 -22.08 30.68 9.72
N GLU A 405 -22.89 31.48 9.02
CA GLU A 405 -23.85 30.99 8.03
C GLU A 405 -23.20 30.72 6.65
N THR A 406 -22.00 31.27 6.40
CA THR A 406 -21.32 31.19 5.09
C THR A 406 -20.07 30.32 5.08
N VAL A 407 -19.78 29.58 6.17
CA VAL A 407 -18.66 28.62 6.21
C VAL A 407 -18.74 27.68 4.99
N PRO A 408 -17.76 27.67 4.07
CA PRO A 408 -17.85 26.96 2.80
C PRO A 408 -17.51 25.46 2.96
N VAL A 409 -18.25 24.76 3.81
CA VAL A 409 -17.97 23.35 4.23
C VAL A 409 -17.83 22.41 3.03
N GLN A 410 -18.70 22.53 2.03
CA GLN A 410 -18.64 21.66 0.83
C GLN A 410 -17.38 21.90 0.01
N ARG A 411 -16.96 23.16 -0.14
CA ARG A 411 -15.75 23.52 -0.88
C ARG A 411 -14.50 23.06 -0.14
N ILE A 412 -14.44 23.28 1.17
CA ILE A 412 -13.36 22.76 2.03
C ILE A 412 -13.25 21.24 1.88
N TRP A 413 -14.38 20.52 1.94
CA TRP A 413 -14.38 19.06 1.77
C TRP A 413 -13.89 18.62 0.40
N LEU A 414 -14.34 19.27 -0.68
CA LEU A 414 -13.87 19.01 -2.04
C LEU A 414 -12.37 19.25 -2.16
N ASP A 415 -11.88 20.42 -1.73
CA ASP A 415 -10.46 20.76 -1.79
C ASP A 415 -9.63 19.79 -0.93
N SER A 416 -10.12 19.37 0.24
CA SER A 416 -9.47 18.35 1.08
C SER A 416 -9.52 16.94 0.48
N SER A 417 -10.48 16.64 -0.40
CA SER A 417 -10.55 15.34 -1.09
C SER A 417 -9.66 15.28 -2.33
N VAL A 418 -9.48 16.41 -3.02
CA VAL A 418 -8.71 16.50 -4.27
C VAL A 418 -7.25 16.82 -3.99
N GLU A 419 -6.97 17.78 -3.10
CA GLU A 419 -5.62 18.24 -2.78
C GLU A 419 -5.42 18.36 -1.25
N PRO A 420 -5.60 17.27 -0.48
CA PRO A 420 -5.48 17.28 0.99
C PRO A 420 -4.15 17.86 1.50
N GLU A 421 -3.10 17.70 0.70
CA GLU A 421 -1.72 18.08 1.00
C GLU A 421 -1.47 19.59 0.86
N LYS A 422 -2.37 20.33 0.20
CA LYS A 422 -2.22 21.77 -0.08
C LYS A 422 -2.95 22.68 0.91
N HIS A 423 -3.61 22.11 1.93
CA HIS A 423 -4.26 22.90 2.97
C HIS A 423 -3.22 23.48 3.91
N SER A 424 -3.09 24.81 3.89
CA SER A 424 -2.22 25.53 4.82
C SER A 424 -2.71 25.39 6.26
N GLN A 425 -1.77 25.43 7.18
CA GLN A 425 -2.01 25.57 8.60
C GLN A 425 -2.27 27.05 8.97
N PRO A 426 -2.94 27.34 10.09
CA PRO A 426 -3.09 28.72 10.56
C PRO A 426 -1.74 29.39 10.72
N PHE A 427 -1.59 30.58 10.12
CA PHE A 427 -0.35 31.37 10.08
C PHE A 427 0.85 30.67 9.40
N GLU A 428 0.62 29.66 8.54
CA GLU A 428 1.69 29.01 7.78
C GLU A 428 2.24 29.94 6.70
N GLY A 429 3.50 30.37 6.87
CA GLY A 429 4.18 31.28 5.95
C GLY A 429 4.05 32.77 6.34
N ASP A 430 3.27 33.09 7.37
CA ASP A 430 3.09 34.47 7.83
C ASP A 430 4.33 34.98 8.61
N PRO A 431 4.65 36.29 8.55
CA PRO A 431 5.73 36.88 9.31
C PRO A 431 5.51 36.76 10.84
N PRO A 432 6.57 36.50 11.63
CA PRO A 432 6.45 36.42 13.09
C PRO A 432 5.78 37.63 13.75
N GLU A 433 5.98 38.83 13.20
CA GLU A 433 5.43 40.09 13.73
C GLU A 433 3.89 40.10 13.68
N GLU A 434 3.28 39.56 12.62
CA GLU A 434 1.83 39.50 12.47
C GLU A 434 1.21 38.55 13.49
N ILE A 435 1.86 37.40 13.71
CA ILE A 435 1.43 36.40 14.69
C ILE A 435 1.51 37.01 16.11
N VAL A 436 2.59 37.72 16.42
CA VAL A 436 2.80 38.39 17.71
C VAL A 436 1.76 39.47 17.98
N GLU A 437 1.31 40.22 16.97
CA GLU A 437 0.25 41.22 17.15
C GLU A 437 -1.09 40.56 17.51
N VAL A 438 -1.47 39.47 16.84
CA VAL A 438 -2.69 38.73 17.21
C VAL A 438 -2.57 38.16 18.63
N MET A 439 -1.41 37.60 18.98
CA MET A 439 -1.12 37.11 20.33
C MET A 439 -1.27 38.21 21.38
N ARG A 440 -0.78 39.42 21.09
CA ARG A 440 -0.90 40.58 21.97
C ARG A 440 -2.36 40.95 22.23
N GLN A 441 -3.18 41.00 21.19
CA GLN A 441 -4.61 41.31 21.33
C GLN A 441 -5.33 40.25 22.17
N VAL A 442 -5.05 38.97 21.95
CA VAL A 442 -5.63 37.86 22.73
C VAL A 442 -5.19 37.94 24.19
N TYR A 443 -3.90 38.17 24.45
CA TYR A 443 -3.37 38.33 25.80
C TYR A 443 -4.03 39.50 26.54
N GLN A 444 -4.09 40.68 25.92
CA GLN A 444 -4.74 41.86 26.52
C GLN A 444 -6.22 41.61 26.82
N ALA A 445 -6.93 40.92 25.91
CA ALA A 445 -8.32 40.53 26.13
C ALA A 445 -8.47 39.59 27.34
N MET A 446 -7.54 38.65 27.57
CA MET A 446 -7.55 37.80 28.76
C MET A 446 -7.37 38.61 30.04
N ILE A 447 -6.41 39.55 30.07
CA ILE A 447 -6.16 40.42 31.24
C ILE A 447 -7.39 41.26 31.58
N LYS A 448 -8.02 41.90 30.57
CA LYS A 448 -9.26 42.67 30.75
C LYS A 448 -10.44 41.81 31.24
N ASN A 449 -10.43 40.52 30.93
CA ASN A 449 -11.41 39.55 31.44
C ASN A 449 -11.09 39.04 32.85
N GLY A 450 -10.07 39.59 33.53
CA GLY A 450 -9.76 39.30 34.92
C GLY A 450 -8.76 38.16 35.14
N LEU A 451 -8.12 37.64 34.08
CA LEU A 451 -7.03 36.67 34.25
C LEU A 451 -5.76 37.37 34.73
N LYS A 452 -5.00 36.70 35.60
CA LYS A 452 -3.68 37.17 36.01
C LYS A 452 -2.69 37.02 34.85
N PRO A 453 -1.64 37.87 34.78
CA PRO A 453 -0.60 37.78 33.75
C PRO A 453 0.01 36.39 33.56
N GLU A 454 0.34 35.70 34.65
CA GLU A 454 0.93 34.35 34.61
C GLU A 454 -0.02 33.32 34.01
N ASP A 455 -1.29 33.36 34.42
CA ASP A 455 -2.33 32.46 33.91
C ASP A 455 -2.63 32.72 32.43
N ALA A 456 -2.66 33.99 32.01
CA ALA A 456 -2.86 34.37 30.62
C ALA A 456 -1.72 33.86 29.71
N ARG A 457 -0.46 33.91 30.19
CA ARG A 457 0.69 33.34 29.47
C ARG A 457 0.60 31.83 29.35
N SER A 458 0.36 31.15 30.47
CA SER A 458 0.17 29.69 30.50
C SER A 458 -0.93 29.26 29.53
N ARG A 459 -2.01 30.02 29.47
CA ARG A 459 -3.13 29.77 28.54
C ARG A 459 -2.77 30.03 27.08
N LEU A 460 -2.00 31.08 26.79
CA LEU A 460 -1.58 31.43 25.43
C LEU A 460 -0.66 30.34 24.83
N VAL A 461 0.27 29.78 25.61
CA VAL A 461 1.16 28.67 25.19
C VAL A 461 0.36 27.46 24.76
N LYS A 462 -0.78 27.20 25.40
CA LYS A 462 -1.59 26.03 25.13
C LYS A 462 -2.77 26.33 24.18
N MET A 463 -2.95 27.57 23.73
CA MET A 463 -4.09 27.99 22.92
C MET A 463 -3.81 27.73 21.43
N GLU A 464 -4.79 27.18 20.71
CA GLU A 464 -4.73 27.10 19.26
C GLU A 464 -4.96 28.50 18.65
N PRO A 465 -4.18 28.94 17.64
CA PRO A 465 -3.09 28.22 16.98
C PRO A 465 -1.68 28.43 17.58
N PHE A 466 -1.55 29.25 18.62
CA PHE A 466 -0.27 29.70 19.19
C PHE A 466 0.62 28.60 19.78
N GLN A 467 0.06 27.47 20.21
CA GLN A 467 0.83 26.32 20.69
C GLN A 467 1.88 25.79 19.71
N ARG A 468 1.74 26.14 18.42
CA ARG A 468 2.65 25.72 17.35
C ARG A 468 3.87 26.62 17.24
N PHE A 469 3.82 27.77 17.90
CA PHE A 469 4.82 28.82 17.87
C PHE A 469 5.47 28.98 19.25
N GLU A 470 5.86 27.87 19.90
CA GLU A 470 6.38 27.87 21.28
C GLU A 470 7.53 28.87 21.48
N GLU A 471 8.46 28.97 20.52
CA GLU A 471 9.56 29.93 20.58
C GLU A 471 9.08 31.40 20.59
N LEU A 472 8.07 31.72 19.78
CA LEU A 472 7.46 33.05 19.72
C LEU A 472 6.63 33.36 20.98
N VAL A 473 5.91 32.38 21.52
CA VAL A 473 5.18 32.55 22.79
C VAL A 473 6.14 32.78 23.95
N ASN A 474 7.25 32.04 23.99
CA ASN A 474 8.27 32.18 25.03
C ASN A 474 9.01 33.53 24.94
N SER A 475 9.29 34.03 23.73
CA SER A 475 9.91 35.35 23.55
C SER A 475 8.94 36.49 23.89
N PHE A 476 7.67 36.36 23.51
CA PHE A 476 6.59 37.30 23.86
C PHE A 476 6.44 37.46 25.37
N GLY A 477 6.46 36.35 26.13
CA GLY A 477 6.40 36.38 27.60
C GLY A 477 7.55 37.16 28.25
N LYS A 478 8.78 37.02 27.73
CA LYS A 478 9.97 37.73 28.24
C LYS A 478 9.95 39.24 27.95
N ASN A 479 9.37 39.65 26.82
CA ASN A 479 9.27 41.07 26.46
C ASN A 479 8.21 41.79 27.30
N LEU A 480 7.10 41.11 27.62
CA LEU A 480 6.08 41.62 28.55
C LEU A 480 6.63 41.88 29.97
N ASP A 481 7.59 41.08 30.45
CA ASP A 481 8.23 41.27 31.78
C ASP A 481 9.18 42.47 31.84
N LYS A 482 9.67 42.94 30.69
CA LYS A 482 10.59 44.07 30.61
C LYS A 482 9.88 45.43 30.54
N GLY A 483 8.55 45.45 30.46
CA GLY A 483 7.76 46.68 30.34
C GLY A 483 7.84 47.33 28.95
N ASP A 484 8.47 46.67 27.98
CA ASP A 484 8.52 47.12 26.59
C ASP A 484 7.21 46.70 25.90
N LEU A 485 6.23 47.59 25.93
CA LEU A 485 5.02 47.55 25.11
C LEU A 485 5.09 48.60 24.01
#